data_AF-A0A1Q7CA71-F1
#
_entry.id   AF-A0A1Q7CA71-F1
#
_cell.length_a   1.000
_cell.length_b   1.000
_cell.length_c   1.000
_cell.angle_alpha   90.00
_cell.angle_beta   90.00
_cell.angle_gamma   90.00
#
_symmetry.space_group_name_H-M   'P 1'
#
loop_
_entity.id
_entity.type
_entity.pdbx_description
1 polymer ?
#
loop_
_entity_poly.entity_id
_entity_poly.type
_entity_poly.pdbx_seq_one_letter_code
_entity_poly.pdbx_strand_id
1 'polypeptide(L)'
;MGDDAAAMRDLVRKASSQRPLEADEQEDLLRRAAGGDKAGQDRLVEVFLPTVVRLAAARREHGLSLPDLVQEGSIGLIEAIRTFSASGEADFAGFAESHITAQLDSAIDAEAAAVRETQLLITAAEDYDRTQLVLRRELHREPTEQELAEKLEWNVERTRYVARVVADARQRHDEELLAFVDPESLDLDADGDGEPASE
;
A
#
# COMPACT_ATOMS: atom_id res chain seq x y z
N MET A 1 -3.19 -13.90 7.80
CA MET A 1 -4.57 -13.47 8.10
C MET A 1 -5.11 -13.93 9.46
N GLY A 2 -4.83 -15.14 9.95
CA GLY A 2 -5.32 -15.58 11.28
C GLY A 2 -4.59 -14.98 12.49
N ASP A 3 -3.30 -14.65 12.33
CA ASP A 3 -2.43 -14.18 13.42
C ASP A 3 -2.70 -12.72 13.79
N ASP A 4 -2.83 -11.85 12.79
CA ASP A 4 -3.11 -10.41 12.98
C ASP A 4 -4.45 -10.18 13.71
N ALA A 5 -5.45 -11.01 13.44
CA ALA A 5 -6.74 -10.94 14.10
C ALA A 5 -6.69 -11.41 15.56
N ALA A 6 -5.79 -12.33 15.91
CA ALA A 6 -5.55 -12.74 17.29
C ALA A 6 -4.77 -11.67 18.05
N ALA A 7 -3.68 -11.17 17.47
CA ALA A 7 -2.88 -10.09 18.02
C ALA A 7 -3.71 -8.82 18.26
N MET A 8 -4.57 -8.43 17.31
CA MET A 8 -5.45 -7.28 17.45
C MET A 8 -6.47 -7.47 18.58
N ARG A 9 -7.06 -8.66 18.72
CA ARG A 9 -7.99 -8.96 19.81
C ARG A 9 -7.32 -8.85 21.18
N ASP A 10 -6.08 -9.32 21.30
CA ASP A 10 -5.32 -9.23 22.54
C ASP A 10 -4.90 -7.79 22.85
N LEU A 11 -4.50 -7.02 21.82
CA LEU A 11 -4.16 -5.61 21.94
C LEU A 11 -5.36 -4.76 22.40
N VAL A 12 -6.53 -4.98 21.79
CA VAL A 12 -7.79 -4.34 22.22
C VAL A 12 -8.15 -4.75 23.64
N ARG A 13 -8.06 -6.04 23.99
CA ARG A 13 -8.35 -6.53 25.34
C ARG A 13 -7.44 -5.88 26.37
N LYS A 14 -6.13 -5.82 26.11
CA LYS A 14 -5.14 -5.19 26.98
C LYS A 14 -5.47 -3.70 27.16
N ALA A 15 -5.74 -3.00 26.07
CA ALA A 15 -6.11 -1.58 26.10
C ALA A 15 -7.41 -1.30 26.87
N SER A 16 -8.44 -2.13 26.69
CA SER A 16 -9.71 -1.99 27.43
C SER A 16 -9.59 -2.30 28.92
N SER A 17 -8.55 -3.02 29.34
CA SER A 17 -8.28 -3.29 30.76
C SER A 17 -7.51 -2.17 31.46
N GLN A 18 -7.09 -1.13 30.74
CA GLN A 18 -6.36 -0.02 31.32
C GLN A 18 -7.27 0.83 32.20
N ARG A 19 -6.76 1.20 33.39
CA ARG A 19 -7.43 2.18 34.25
C ARG A 19 -7.54 3.52 33.51
N PRO A 20 -8.71 4.17 33.49
CA PRO A 20 -8.85 5.55 33.04
C PRO A 20 -7.90 6.49 33.78
N LEU A 21 -7.41 7.52 33.09
CA LEU A 21 -6.57 8.55 33.70
C LEU A 21 -7.44 9.52 34.49
N GLU A 22 -6.98 9.90 35.68
CA GLU A 22 -7.54 11.07 36.37
C GLU A 22 -7.11 12.35 35.61
N ALA A 23 -7.87 13.44 35.76
CA ALA A 23 -7.59 14.69 35.03
C ALA A 23 -6.15 15.21 35.28
N ASP A 24 -5.71 15.25 36.54
CA ASP A 24 -4.37 15.70 36.92
C ASP A 24 -3.27 14.77 36.38
N GLU A 25 -3.53 13.45 36.35
CA GLU A 25 -2.61 12.46 35.79
C GLU A 25 -2.46 12.63 34.27
N GLN A 26 -3.58 12.86 33.58
CA GLN A 26 -3.56 13.11 32.14
C GLN A 26 -2.79 14.38 31.80
N GLU A 27 -2.98 15.46 32.56
CA GLU A 27 -2.25 16.71 32.35
C GLU A 27 -0.74 16.53 32.55
N ASP A 28 -0.32 15.84 33.63
CA ASP A 28 1.10 15.54 33.87
C ASP A 28 1.71 14.70 32.73
N LEU A 29 1.01 13.65 32.31
CA LEU A 29 1.45 12.78 31.21
C LEU A 29 1.59 13.53 29.90
N LEU A 30 0.63 14.39 29.54
CA LEU A 30 0.67 15.18 28.32
C LEU A 30 1.84 16.16 28.34
N ARG A 31 2.07 16.83 29.48
CA ARG A 31 3.19 17.76 29.66
C ARG A 31 4.54 17.05 29.50
N ARG A 32 4.69 15.88 30.12
CA ARG A 32 5.92 15.07 30.04
C ARG A 32 6.13 14.48 28.65
N ALA A 33 5.07 13.98 28.02
CA ALA A 33 5.12 13.42 26.67
C ALA A 33 5.51 14.48 25.63
N ALA A 34 5.02 15.72 25.76
CA ALA A 34 5.46 16.85 24.94
C ALA A 34 6.97 17.16 25.12
N GLY A 35 7.51 16.90 26.32
CA GLY A 35 8.94 16.97 26.62
C GLY A 35 9.77 15.76 26.17
N GLY A 36 9.17 14.79 25.46
CA GLY A 36 9.84 13.59 24.96
C GLY A 36 9.84 12.39 25.93
N ASP A 37 9.04 12.42 26.99
CA ASP A 37 8.85 11.25 27.87
C ASP A 37 8.11 10.12 27.15
N LYS A 38 8.88 9.16 26.65
CA LYS A 38 8.36 7.99 25.94
C LYS A 38 7.43 7.15 26.82
N ALA A 39 7.73 6.97 28.11
CA ALA A 39 6.87 6.18 28.99
C ALA A 39 5.52 6.85 29.21
N GLY A 40 5.52 8.19 29.32
CA GLY A 40 4.29 8.98 29.40
C GLY A 40 3.46 8.90 28.11
N GLN A 41 4.12 9.00 26.96
CA GLN A 41 3.48 8.84 25.65
C GLN A 41 2.89 7.43 25.48
N ASP A 42 3.64 6.38 25.80
CA ASP A 42 3.18 4.99 25.70
C ASP A 42 1.95 4.76 26.59
N ARG A 43 1.93 5.35 27.80
CA ARG A 43 0.79 5.30 28.71
C ARG A 43 -0.46 5.96 28.11
N LEU A 44 -0.31 7.14 27.52
CA LEU A 44 -1.41 7.84 26.84
C LEU A 44 -1.93 7.03 25.64
N VAL A 45 -1.02 6.46 24.85
CA VAL A 45 -1.39 5.59 23.73
C VAL A 45 -2.19 4.37 24.21
N GLU A 46 -1.73 3.68 25.25
CA GLU A 46 -2.43 2.51 25.80
C GLU A 46 -3.86 2.85 26.27
N VAL A 47 -4.06 4.02 26.86
CA VAL A 47 -5.38 4.49 27.35
C VAL A 47 -6.32 4.85 26.21
N PHE A 48 -5.82 5.52 25.17
CA PHE A 48 -6.64 5.99 24.04
C PHE A 48 -6.78 4.97 22.90
N LEU A 49 -6.04 3.86 22.94
CA LEU A 49 -6.10 2.80 21.94
C LEU A 49 -7.51 2.24 21.68
N PRO A 50 -8.42 2.07 22.67
CA PRO A 50 -9.80 1.65 22.40
C PRO A 50 -10.56 2.66 21.53
N THR A 51 -10.30 3.96 21.69
CA THR A 51 -10.87 5.03 20.85
C THR A 51 -10.32 4.95 19.43
N VAL A 52 -9.01 4.75 19.28
CA VAL A 52 -8.38 4.53 17.96
C VAL A 52 -9.03 3.34 17.25
N VAL A 53 -9.18 2.21 17.94
CA VAL A 53 -9.78 0.99 17.38
C VAL A 53 -11.24 1.22 17.00
N ARG A 54 -12.02 1.94 17.82
CA ARG A 54 -13.41 2.30 17.51
C ARG A 54 -13.51 3.13 16.23
N LEU A 55 -12.67 4.17 16.11
CA LEU A 55 -12.65 5.07 14.95
C LEU A 55 -12.15 4.39 13.68
N ALA A 56 -11.15 3.49 13.80
CA ALA A 56 -10.64 2.66 12.71
C ALA A 56 -11.68 1.61 12.27
N ALA A 57 -12.38 0.96 13.20
CA ALA A 57 -13.40 -0.04 12.89
C ALA A 57 -14.56 0.55 12.07
N ALA A 58 -14.89 1.82 12.28
CA ALA A 58 -15.90 2.53 11.50
C ALA A 58 -15.50 2.78 10.03
N ARG A 59 -14.24 2.50 9.64
CA ARG A 59 -13.66 2.78 8.31
C ARG A 59 -13.17 1.53 7.56
N ARG A 60 -13.52 0.33 8.03
CA ARG A 60 -13.00 -0.94 7.47
C ARG A 60 -13.29 -1.19 5.99
N GLU A 61 -14.26 -0.50 5.41
CA GLU A 61 -14.71 -0.75 4.03
C GLU A 61 -13.88 -0.01 2.97
N HIS A 62 -12.81 0.70 3.35
CA HIS A 62 -12.08 1.62 2.46
C HIS A 62 -10.67 1.17 2.07
N GLY A 63 -10.49 -0.11 1.76
CA GLY A 63 -9.25 -0.63 1.14
C GLY A 63 -8.12 -0.99 2.11
N LEU A 64 -8.05 -0.35 3.29
CA LEU A 64 -7.07 -0.66 4.32
C LEU A 64 -7.58 -1.74 5.29
N SER A 65 -6.68 -2.62 5.73
CA SER A 65 -7.00 -3.60 6.76
C SER A 65 -7.20 -2.93 8.12
N LEU A 66 -7.94 -3.55 9.04
CA LEU A 66 -8.11 -2.97 10.39
C LEU A 66 -6.76 -2.76 11.12
N PRO A 67 -5.80 -3.71 11.11
CA PRO A 67 -4.46 -3.45 11.64
C PRO A 67 -3.78 -2.21 11.06
N ASP A 68 -3.91 -1.97 9.76
CA ASP A 68 -3.31 -0.79 9.13
C ASP A 68 -4.02 0.49 9.57
N LEU A 69 -5.36 0.49 9.60
CA LEU A 69 -6.14 1.61 10.12
C LEU A 69 -5.81 1.91 11.60
N VAL A 70 -5.63 0.89 12.42
CA VAL A 70 -5.24 1.09 13.84
C VAL A 70 -3.84 1.69 13.95
N GLN A 71 -2.91 1.28 13.08
CA GLN A 71 -1.57 1.88 13.03
C GLN A 71 -1.64 3.35 12.61
N GLU A 72 -2.35 3.68 11.53
CA GLU A 72 -2.55 5.05 11.07
C GLU A 72 -3.24 5.91 12.13
N GLY A 73 -4.31 5.44 12.73
CA GLY A 73 -4.98 6.15 13.82
C GLY A 73 -4.07 6.35 15.04
N SER A 74 -3.16 5.41 15.32
CA SER A 74 -2.17 5.56 16.40
C SER A 74 -1.12 6.63 16.06
N ILE A 75 -0.73 6.78 14.79
CA ILE A 75 0.12 7.89 14.32
C ILE A 75 -0.59 9.22 14.57
N GLY A 76 -1.88 9.32 14.23
CA GLY A 76 -2.70 10.51 14.49
C GLY A 76 -2.77 10.85 15.98
N LEU A 77 -2.95 9.85 16.85
CA LEU A 77 -2.95 10.04 18.30
C LEU A 77 -1.58 10.53 18.81
N ILE A 78 -0.48 9.95 18.34
CA ILE A 78 0.87 10.37 18.74
C ILE A 78 1.11 11.83 18.37
N GLU A 79 0.66 12.25 17.19
CA GLU A 79 0.78 13.64 16.77
C GLU A 79 -0.10 14.56 17.63
N ALA A 80 -1.30 14.12 18.01
CA ALA A 80 -2.14 14.85 18.96
C ALA A 80 -1.44 15.04 20.31
N ILE A 81 -0.82 13.99 20.86
CA ILE A 81 -0.07 14.06 22.13
C ILE A 81 1.06 15.10 22.05
N ARG A 82 1.79 15.13 20.93
CA ARG A 82 2.93 16.05 20.72
C ARG A 82 2.49 17.51 20.61
N THR A 83 1.36 17.76 19.96
CA THR A 83 0.94 19.12 19.57
C THR A 83 -0.07 19.74 20.53
N PHE A 84 -0.74 18.95 21.37
CA PHE A 84 -1.80 19.43 22.27
C PHE A 84 -1.36 20.58 23.18
N SER A 85 -0.17 20.49 23.80
CA SER A 85 0.29 21.55 24.71
C SER A 85 0.46 22.93 24.03
N ALA A 86 0.67 22.94 22.71
CA ALA A 86 0.82 24.16 21.91
C ALA A 86 -0.49 24.59 21.22
N SER A 87 -1.54 23.77 21.22
CA SER A 87 -2.81 24.09 20.54
C SER A 87 -3.67 25.08 21.31
N GLY A 88 -3.52 25.13 22.65
CA GLY A 88 -4.37 25.94 23.53
C GLY A 88 -5.76 25.33 23.79
N GLU A 89 -5.99 24.09 23.36
CA GLU A 89 -7.23 23.35 23.59
C GLU A 89 -7.34 22.88 25.04
N ALA A 90 -8.57 22.82 25.56
CA ALA A 90 -8.85 22.40 26.94
C ALA A 90 -9.23 20.92 27.06
N ASP A 91 -9.77 20.32 26.01
CA ASP A 91 -10.20 18.91 25.98
C ASP A 91 -9.30 18.09 25.06
N PHE A 92 -8.41 17.30 25.67
CA PHE A 92 -7.53 16.41 24.94
C PHE A 92 -8.30 15.29 24.22
N ALA A 93 -9.43 14.82 24.74
CA ALA A 93 -10.16 13.73 24.11
C ALA A 93 -10.74 14.16 22.75
N GLY A 94 -11.43 15.30 22.71
CA GLY A 94 -11.91 15.88 21.46
C GLY A 94 -10.78 16.23 20.47
N PHE A 95 -9.66 16.76 20.98
CA PHE A 95 -8.49 17.05 20.16
C PHE A 95 -7.89 15.79 19.53
N ALA A 96 -7.69 14.74 20.33
CA ALA A 96 -7.19 13.46 19.88
C ALA A 96 -8.13 12.80 18.85
N GLU A 97 -9.44 12.78 19.09
CA GLU A 97 -10.40 12.20 18.13
C GLU A 97 -10.35 12.89 16.76
N SER A 98 -10.14 14.21 16.74
CA SER A 98 -10.01 15.00 15.50
C SER A 98 -8.73 14.65 14.74
N HIS A 99 -7.58 14.55 15.42
CA HIS A 99 -6.32 14.14 14.82
C HIS A 99 -6.32 12.68 14.33
N ILE A 100 -6.88 11.76 15.12
CA ILE A 100 -7.03 10.35 14.73
C ILE A 100 -7.89 10.25 13.46
N THR A 101 -9.03 10.95 13.43
CA THR A 101 -9.94 10.95 12.28
C THR A 101 -9.27 11.52 11.03
N ALA A 102 -8.60 12.66 11.14
CA ALA A 102 -7.91 13.28 10.02
C ALA A 102 -6.81 12.38 9.44
N GLN A 103 -6.03 11.71 10.30
CA GLN A 103 -4.99 10.78 9.86
C GLN A 103 -5.59 9.55 9.16
N LEU A 104 -6.66 8.98 9.71
CA LEU A 104 -7.36 7.85 9.10
C LEU A 104 -7.92 8.20 7.71
N ASP A 105 -8.59 9.34 7.59
CA ASP A 105 -9.19 9.78 6.33
C ASP A 105 -8.09 10.07 5.29
N SER A 106 -6.99 10.70 5.69
CA SER A 106 -5.83 10.93 4.83
C SER A 106 -5.20 9.63 4.33
N ALA A 107 -5.07 8.61 5.18
CA ALA A 107 -4.49 7.33 4.79
C ALA A 107 -5.38 6.58 3.78
N ILE A 108 -6.71 6.63 3.98
CA ILE A 108 -7.68 6.06 3.05
C ILE A 108 -7.62 6.75 1.69
N ASP A 109 -7.55 8.08 1.66
CA ASP A 109 -7.47 8.84 0.42
C ASP A 109 -6.18 8.55 -0.35
N ALA A 110 -5.07 8.39 0.37
CA ALA A 110 -3.78 8.01 -0.20
C ALA A 110 -3.83 6.60 -0.83
N GLU A 111 -4.40 5.62 -0.12
CA GLU A 111 -4.58 4.26 -0.64
C GLU A 111 -5.48 4.25 -1.88
N ALA A 112 -6.61 4.97 -1.83
CA ALA A 112 -7.51 5.10 -2.97
C ALA A 112 -6.82 5.78 -4.18
N ALA A 113 -5.93 6.76 -3.94
CA ALA A 113 -5.14 7.37 -5.00
C ALA A 113 -4.12 6.40 -5.60
N ALA A 114 -3.44 5.59 -4.79
CA ALA A 114 -2.48 4.59 -5.24
C ALA A 114 -3.14 3.52 -6.11
N VAL A 115 -4.33 3.03 -5.71
CA VAL A 115 -5.12 2.08 -6.51
C VAL A 115 -5.51 2.68 -7.86
N ARG A 116 -5.97 3.94 -7.88
CA ARG A 116 -6.31 4.64 -9.13
C ARG A 116 -5.10 4.78 -10.05
N GLU A 117 -3.95 5.20 -9.51
CA GLU A 117 -2.71 5.34 -10.29
C GLU A 117 -2.28 4.00 -10.88
N THR A 118 -2.37 2.92 -10.10
CA THR A 118 -2.08 1.56 -10.57
C THR A 118 -3.00 1.15 -11.72
N GLN A 119 -4.31 1.43 -11.61
CA GLN A 119 -5.25 1.11 -12.68
C GLN A 119 -4.97 1.90 -13.96
N LEU A 120 -4.62 3.18 -13.86
CA LEU A 120 -4.21 4.01 -15.00
C LEU A 120 -2.95 3.46 -15.68
N LEU A 121 -1.99 2.99 -14.88
CA LEU A 121 -0.77 2.38 -15.40
C LEU A 121 -1.02 1.05 -16.11
N ILE A 122 -1.93 0.21 -15.57
CA ILE A 122 -2.35 -1.04 -16.22
C ILE A 122 -2.98 -0.74 -17.58
N THR A 123 -3.94 0.20 -17.64
CA THR A 123 -4.57 0.58 -18.91
C THR A 123 -3.54 1.14 -19.90
N ALA A 124 -2.60 1.97 -19.45
CA ALA A 124 -1.52 2.46 -20.29
C ALA A 124 -0.62 1.32 -20.82
N ALA A 125 -0.28 0.34 -19.99
CA ALA A 125 0.50 -0.82 -20.42
C ALA A 125 -0.23 -1.64 -21.50
N GLU A 126 -1.54 -1.86 -21.34
CA GLU A 126 -2.36 -2.58 -22.32
C GLU A 126 -2.45 -1.85 -23.66
N ASP A 127 -2.66 -0.53 -23.63
CA ASP A 127 -2.73 0.30 -24.83
C ASP A 127 -1.38 0.37 -25.56
N TYR A 128 -0.28 0.46 -24.79
CA TYR A 128 1.08 0.40 -25.32
C TYR A 128 1.33 -0.92 -26.04
N ASP A 129 1.03 -2.06 -25.42
CA ASP A 129 1.24 -3.39 -25.99
C ASP A 129 0.42 -3.63 -27.25
N ARG A 130 -0.86 -3.22 -27.22
CA ARG A 130 -1.74 -3.30 -28.39
C ARG A 130 -1.14 -2.47 -29.54
N THR A 131 -0.68 -1.27 -29.26
CA THR A 131 -0.14 -0.36 -30.29
C THR A 131 1.19 -0.83 -30.83
N GLN A 132 2.09 -1.33 -29.97
CA GLN A 132 3.36 -1.94 -30.39
C GLN A 132 3.11 -3.11 -31.35
N LEU A 133 2.15 -3.99 -31.04
CA LEU A 133 1.81 -5.11 -31.91
C LEU A 133 1.26 -4.65 -33.27
N VAL A 134 0.39 -3.63 -33.29
CA VAL A 134 -0.18 -3.07 -34.53
C VAL A 134 0.93 -2.44 -35.38
N LEU A 135 1.73 -1.54 -34.83
CA LEU A 135 2.78 -0.86 -35.57
C LEU A 135 3.85 -1.85 -36.05
N ARG A 136 4.20 -2.87 -35.26
CA ARG A 136 5.15 -3.90 -35.70
C ARG A 136 4.65 -4.65 -36.94
N ARG A 137 3.34 -4.94 -36.99
CA ARG A 137 2.72 -5.57 -38.16
C ARG A 137 2.69 -4.64 -39.36
N GLU A 138 2.36 -3.36 -39.17
CA GLU A 138 2.29 -2.35 -40.23
C GLU A 138 3.68 -2.00 -40.81
N LEU A 139 4.71 -1.92 -39.96
CA LEU A 139 6.06 -1.49 -40.32
C LEU A 139 7.00 -2.64 -40.70
N HIS A 140 6.62 -3.88 -40.41
CA HIS A 140 7.48 -5.07 -40.55
C HIS A 140 8.84 -4.97 -39.82
N ARG A 141 8.89 -4.16 -38.75
CA ARG A 141 10.03 -3.99 -37.84
C ARG A 141 9.53 -3.54 -36.48
N GLU A 142 10.39 -3.51 -35.47
CA GLU A 142 10.03 -2.89 -34.19
C GLU A 142 9.78 -1.37 -34.39
N PRO A 143 8.69 -0.84 -33.81
CA PRO A 143 8.41 0.59 -33.85
C PRO A 143 9.36 1.36 -32.93
N THR A 144 9.67 2.59 -33.31
CA THR A 144 10.44 3.51 -32.47
C THR A 144 9.54 4.13 -31.38
N GLU A 145 10.16 4.65 -30.31
CA GLU A 145 9.43 5.36 -29.24
C GLU A 145 8.60 6.54 -29.79
N GLN A 146 9.09 7.21 -30.82
CA GLN A 146 8.42 8.35 -31.46
C GLN A 146 7.16 7.91 -32.22
N GLU A 147 7.25 6.81 -32.98
CA GLU A 147 6.10 6.25 -33.71
C GLU A 147 5.02 5.73 -32.76
N LEU A 148 5.42 5.10 -31.67
CA LEU A 148 4.51 4.69 -30.60
C LEU A 148 3.82 5.89 -29.94
N ALA A 149 4.60 6.91 -29.57
CA ALA A 149 4.08 8.12 -28.95
C ALA A 149 3.08 8.85 -29.86
N GLU A 150 3.38 8.95 -31.17
CA GLU A 150 2.48 9.55 -32.15
C GLU A 150 1.18 8.75 -32.27
N LYS A 151 1.25 7.41 -32.39
CA LYS A 151 0.06 6.56 -32.52
C LYS A 151 -0.80 6.51 -31.25
N LEU A 152 -0.18 6.61 -30.06
CA LEU A 152 -0.85 6.63 -28.75
C LEU A 152 -1.35 8.02 -28.36
N GLU A 153 -0.97 9.07 -29.10
CA GLU A 153 -1.19 10.48 -28.73
C GLU A 153 -0.57 10.84 -27.37
N TRP A 154 0.59 10.26 -27.06
CA TRP A 154 1.34 10.52 -25.84
C TRP A 154 2.59 11.34 -26.14
N ASN A 155 3.16 11.95 -25.10
CA ASN A 155 4.53 12.47 -25.22
C ASN A 155 5.55 11.31 -25.14
N VAL A 156 6.73 11.52 -25.73
CA VAL A 156 7.79 10.50 -25.80
C VAL A 156 8.25 10.06 -24.40
N GLU A 157 8.25 10.95 -23.41
CA GLU A 157 8.66 10.65 -22.03
C GLU A 157 7.72 9.64 -21.35
N ARG A 158 6.40 9.86 -21.45
CA ARG A 158 5.37 8.95 -20.98
C ARG A 158 5.47 7.61 -21.68
N THR A 159 5.61 7.60 -23.01
CA THR A 159 5.75 6.37 -23.78
C THR A 159 6.98 5.58 -23.34
N ARG A 160 8.12 6.25 -23.15
CA ARG A 160 9.35 5.61 -22.65
C ARG A 160 9.19 5.07 -21.23
N TYR A 161 8.52 5.81 -20.35
CA TYR A 161 8.22 5.35 -18.99
C TYR A 161 7.38 4.08 -19.01
N VAL A 162 6.25 4.09 -19.74
CA VAL A 162 5.36 2.92 -19.86
C VAL A 162 6.09 1.73 -20.51
N ALA A 163 6.90 1.97 -21.55
CA ALA A 163 7.70 0.94 -22.20
C ALA A 163 8.66 0.24 -21.20
N ARG A 164 9.31 1.02 -20.32
CA ARG A 164 10.16 0.46 -19.27
C ARG A 164 9.35 -0.36 -18.27
N VAL A 165 8.23 0.17 -17.79
CA VAL A 165 7.35 -0.56 -16.86
C VAL A 165 6.89 -1.90 -17.45
N VAL A 166 6.49 -1.91 -18.72
CA VAL A 166 6.08 -3.12 -19.45
C VAL A 166 7.25 -4.10 -19.58
N ALA A 167 8.44 -3.63 -19.95
CA ALA A 167 9.63 -4.47 -20.09
C ALA A 167 10.02 -5.11 -18.74
N ASP A 168 10.05 -4.32 -17.67
CA ASP A 168 10.36 -4.79 -16.32
C ASP A 168 9.32 -5.81 -15.83
N ALA A 169 8.04 -5.64 -16.19
CA ALA A 169 6.98 -6.57 -15.85
C ALA A 169 7.13 -7.92 -16.58
N ARG A 170 7.50 -7.90 -17.86
CA ARG A 170 7.78 -9.12 -18.65
C ARG A 170 8.96 -9.89 -18.09
N GLN A 171 10.06 -9.20 -17.78
CA GLN A 171 11.25 -9.84 -17.22
C GLN A 171 10.92 -10.60 -15.92
N ARG A 172 10.18 -9.97 -15.00
CA ARG A 172 9.78 -10.61 -13.74
C ARG A 172 8.91 -11.84 -13.96
N HIS A 173 7.95 -11.77 -14.88
CA HIS A 173 7.08 -12.90 -15.20
C HIS A 173 7.88 -14.06 -15.85
N ASP A 174 8.82 -13.76 -16.73
CA ASP A 174 9.64 -14.78 -17.39
C ASP A 174 10.58 -15.47 -16.39
N GLU A 175 11.16 -14.72 -15.44
CA GLU A 175 11.95 -15.28 -14.33
C GLU A 175 11.12 -16.22 -13.44
N GLU A 176 9.89 -15.83 -13.11
CA GLU A 176 8.95 -16.67 -12.36
C GLU A 176 8.61 -17.95 -13.14
N LEU A 177 8.30 -17.86 -14.44
CA LEU A 177 8.02 -19.03 -15.28
C LEU A 177 9.21 -20.00 -15.33
N LEU A 178 10.43 -19.49 -15.51
CA LEU A 178 11.65 -20.31 -15.55
C LEU A 178 11.90 -21.02 -14.23
N ALA A 179 11.51 -20.45 -13.09
CA ALA A 179 11.63 -21.10 -11.79
C ALA A 179 10.73 -22.35 -11.65
N PHE A 180 9.69 -22.49 -12.48
CA PHE A 180 8.81 -23.67 -12.51
C PHE A 180 9.17 -24.69 -13.59
N VAL A 181 10.14 -24.38 -14.47
CA VAL A 181 10.62 -25.33 -15.48
C VAL A 181 11.67 -26.24 -14.83
N ASP A 182 11.35 -27.54 -14.72
CA ASP A 182 12.34 -28.56 -14.36
C ASP A 182 13.31 -28.75 -15.54
N PRO A 183 14.61 -28.41 -15.40
CA PRO A 183 15.58 -28.55 -16.48
C PRO A 183 15.73 -29.99 -16.97
N GLU A 184 15.42 -30.99 -16.12
CA GLU A 184 15.51 -32.41 -16.47
C GLU A 184 14.29 -32.91 -17.25
N SER A 185 13.22 -32.11 -17.36
CA SER A 185 12.01 -32.46 -18.11
C SER A 185 12.06 -32.08 -19.60
N LEU A 186 13.07 -31.32 -20.01
CA LEU A 186 13.29 -30.93 -21.40
C LEU A 186 14.15 -32.00 -22.09
N ASP A 187 13.50 -33.01 -22.67
CA ASP A 187 14.15 -33.96 -23.60
C ASP A 187 14.52 -33.21 -24.90
N LEU A 188 15.69 -32.57 -24.89
CA LEU A 188 16.25 -31.83 -26.04
C LEU A 188 16.88 -32.77 -27.09
N ASP A 189 16.90 -34.08 -26.81
CA ASP A 189 17.50 -35.10 -27.68
C ASP A 189 16.47 -35.84 -28.55
N ALA A 190 15.23 -35.34 -28.66
CA ALA A 190 14.24 -35.85 -29.61
C ALA A 190 14.48 -35.37 -31.06
N ASP A 191 15.73 -35.40 -31.51
CA ASP A 191 16.07 -35.54 -32.93
C ASP A 191 15.81 -37.00 -33.33
N GLY A 192 14.53 -37.38 -33.39
CA GLY A 192 14.08 -38.67 -33.87
C GLY A 192 13.67 -38.54 -35.34
N ASP A 193 14.61 -38.81 -36.22
CA ASP A 193 14.45 -38.99 -37.66
C ASP A 193 13.05 -39.50 -38.08
N GLY A 194 12.22 -38.60 -38.60
CA GLY A 194 11.03 -38.96 -39.35
C GLY A 194 11.44 -39.43 -40.74
N GLU A 195 11.74 -40.73 -40.87
CA GLU A 195 11.92 -41.41 -42.16
C GLU A 195 10.75 -41.09 -43.12
N PRO A 196 11.01 -40.75 -44.40
CA PRO A 196 9.94 -40.63 -45.38
C PRO A 196 9.43 -42.03 -45.73
N ALA A 197 8.18 -42.33 -45.35
CA ALA A 197 7.52 -43.54 -45.81
C ALA A 197 7.45 -43.55 -47.34
N SER A 198 8.19 -44.47 -47.93
CA SER A 198 8.22 -44.79 -49.34
C SER A 198 7.12 -45.84 -49.63
N GLU A 199 6.44 -45.65 -50.77
CA GLU A 199 5.47 -46.53 -51.46
C GLU A 199 4.05 -46.71 -50.90
#